data_AF-A0A497IJH3-F1
#
_entry.id   AF-A0A497IJH3-F1
#
_cell.length_a   1.000
_cell.length_b   1.000
_cell.length_c   1.000
_cell.angle_alpha   90.00
_cell.angle_beta   90.00
_cell.angle_gamma   90.00
#
_symmetry.space_group_name_H-M   'P 1'
#
loop_
_entity.id
_entity.type
_entity.pdbx_description
1 polymer ?
#
loop_
_entity_poly.entity_id
_entity_poly.type
_entity_poly.pdbx_seq_one_letter_code
_entity_poly.pdbx_strand_id
1 'polypeptide(L)' 'MDRTPPFSIEIKITDNNGKKIYHWKAGRSNIVAGLEQTLKFVKDKLGVEVKRGYDAKQALEMLVGKR' A
#
# COMPACT_ATOMS: atom_id res chain seq x y z
N MET A 1 -10.39 -25.34 5.72
CA MET A 1 -9.67 -24.58 4.69
C MET A 1 -8.83 -23.54 5.39
N ASP A 2 -7.52 -23.62 5.24
CA ASP A 2 -6.59 -22.62 5.75
C ASP A 2 -6.94 -21.27 5.11
N ARG A 3 -7.50 -20.35 5.90
CA ARG A 3 -7.92 -19.01 5.43
C ARG A 3 -6.74 -18.06 5.30
N THR A 4 -5.51 -18.59 5.29
CA THR A 4 -4.29 -17.82 5.16
C THR A 4 -4.16 -17.33 3.74
N PRO A 5 -4.26 -16.00 3.49
CA PRO A 5 -3.97 -15.49 2.18
C PRO A 5 -2.53 -15.89 1.88
N PRO A 6 -2.24 -16.19 0.60
CA PRO A 6 -0.93 -16.69 0.21
C PRO A 6 0.19 -15.64 0.36
N PHE A 7 -0.11 -14.46 0.90
CA PHE A 7 0.81 -13.36 1.10
C PHE A 7 0.42 -12.54 2.33
N SER A 8 1.44 -11.91 2.94
CA SER A 8 1.28 -10.88 3.98
C SER A 8 2.14 -9.68 3.61
N ILE A 9 1.64 -8.48 3.85
CA ILE A 9 2.34 -7.23 3.54
C ILE A 9 2.54 -6.45 4.84
N GLU A 10 3.75 -5.96 5.02
CA GLU A 10 4.14 -5.06 6.11
C GLU A 10 4.87 -3.86 5.52
N ILE A 11 4.48 -2.66 5.92
CA ILE A 11 5.10 -1.39 5.50
C ILE A 11 5.64 -0.69 6.74
N LYS A 12 6.94 -0.40 6.72
CA LYS A 12 7.64 0.32 7.79
C LYS A 12 8.35 1.52 7.18
N ILE A 13 8.15 2.69 7.77
CA ILE A 13 8.87 3.92 7.43
C ILE A 13 9.63 4.35 8.68
N THR A 14 10.93 4.60 8.54
CA THR A 14 11.83 5.03 9.61
C THR A 14 12.47 6.37 9.25
N ASP A 15 12.79 7.17 10.26
CA ASP A 15 13.67 8.33 10.08
C ASP A 15 15.14 7.90 9.91
N ASN A 16 16.02 8.90 9.73
CA ASN A 16 17.46 8.68 9.55
C ASN A 16 18.14 8.05 10.78
N ASN A 17 17.52 8.10 11.95
CA ASN A 17 18.02 7.49 13.19
C ASN A 17 17.46 6.07 13.39
N GLY A 18 16.71 5.53 12.42
CA GLY A 18 16.07 4.22 12.52
C GLY A 18 14.81 4.21 13.38
N LYS A 19 14.32 5.36 13.86
CA LYS A 19 13.07 5.44 14.61
C LYS A 19 11.89 5.20 13.67
N LYS A 20 11.03 4.24 14.01
CA LYS A 20 9.79 3.99 13.28
C LYS A 20 8.83 5.16 13.42
N ILE A 21 8.43 5.74 12.28
CA ILE A 21 7.47 6.85 12.20
C ILE A 21 6.14 6.43 11.55
N TYR A 22 6.13 5.32 10.83
CA TYR A 22 4.92 4.68 10.33
C TYR A 22 5.11 3.16 10.32
N HIS A 23 4.07 2.43 10.72
CA HIS A 23 4.05 0.98 10.65
C HIS A 23 2.63 0.53 10.35
N TRP A 24 2.46 -0.17 9.24
CA TRP A 24 1.21 -0.82 8.88
C TRP A 24 1.48 -2.29 8.53
N LYS A 25 0.61 -3.18 9.00
CA LYS A 25 0.68 -4.61 8.74
C LYS A 25 -0.71 -5.13 8.41
N ALA A 26 -0.89 -5.65 7.21
CA ALA A 26 -2.20 -6.13 6.77
C ALA A 26 -2.55 -7.46 7.44
N GLY A 27 -3.70 -7.51 8.11
CA GLY A 27 -4.43 -8.73 8.38
C GLY A 27 -5.43 -9.00 7.27
N ARG A 28 -5.03 -9.78 6.25
CA ARG A 28 -5.81 -10.49 5.22
C ARG A 28 -6.87 -9.77 4.36
N SER A 29 -7.48 -8.66 4.78
CA SER A 29 -8.75 -8.18 4.18
C SER A 29 -8.70 -6.77 3.60
N ASN A 30 -7.65 -5.98 3.87
CA ASN A 30 -7.67 -4.56 3.52
C ASN A 30 -6.33 -4.01 3.04
N ILE A 31 -5.73 -4.71 2.07
CA ILE A 31 -4.44 -4.30 1.50
C ILE A 31 -4.55 -2.95 0.80
N VAL A 32 -5.61 -2.76 0.01
CA VAL A 32 -5.83 -1.53 -0.76
C VAL A 32 -5.93 -0.32 0.17
N ALA A 33 -6.78 -0.35 1.21
CA ALA A 33 -6.87 0.81 2.10
C ALA A 33 -5.58 1.02 2.93
N GLY A 34 -4.84 -0.05 3.22
CA GLY A 34 -3.52 0.07 3.85
C GLY A 34 -2.51 0.82 2.99
N LEU A 35 -2.49 0.51 1.70
CA LEU A 35 -1.67 1.22 0.72
C LEU A 35 -2.12 2.67 0.58
N GLU A 36 -3.43 2.94 0.47
CA GLU A 36 -3.96 4.30 0.41
C GLU A 36 -3.57 5.14 1.64
N GLN A 37 -3.68 4.58 2.84
CA GLN A 37 -3.26 5.25 4.07
C GLN A 37 -1.75 5.49 4.12
N THR A 38 -0.96 4.53 3.64
CA THR A 38 0.50 4.67 3.54
C THR A 38 0.85 5.83 2.60
N LEU A 39 0.26 5.85 1.41
CA LEU A 39 0.50 6.90 0.42
C LEU A 39 0.06 8.28 0.93
N LYS A 40 -1.06 8.33 1.65
CA LYS A 40 -1.50 9.55 2.34
C LYS A 40 -0.50 10.00 3.39
N PHE A 41 0.05 9.10 4.21
CA PHE A 41 1.10 9.43 5.17
C PHE A 41 2.34 9.99 4.45
N VAL A 42 2.80 9.35 3.39
CA VAL A 42 3.96 9.80 2.59
C VAL A 42 3.74 11.20 2.03
N LYS A 43 2.55 11.48 1.48
CA LYS A 43 2.21 12.79 0.93
C LYS A 43 2.09 13.85 2.03
N ASP A 44 1.22 13.61 3.02
CA ASP A 44 0.80 14.63 3.97
C ASP A 44 1.83 14.85 5.10
N LYS A 45 2.59 13.82 5.47
CA LYS A 45 3.56 13.88 6.58
C LYS A 45 5.00 13.99 6.14
N LEU A 46 5.36 13.42 4.99
CA LEU A 46 6.74 13.47 4.48
C LEU A 46 6.91 14.48 3.34
N GLY A 47 5.81 15.07 2.82
CA GLY A 47 5.87 16.04 1.74
C GLY A 47 6.36 15.45 0.41
N VAL A 48 6.37 14.12 0.29
CA VAL A 48 6.84 13.43 -0.92
C VAL A 48 5.68 13.29 -1.89
N GLU A 49 5.79 13.94 -3.05
CA GLU A 49 4.85 13.70 -4.13
C GLU A 49 5.02 12.27 -4.66
N VAL A 50 3.97 11.47 -4.49
CA VAL A 50 3.89 10.15 -5.10
C VAL A 50 3.50 10.35 -6.58
N LYS A 51 4.50 10.39 -7.46
CA LYS A 51 4.24 10.29 -8.91
C LYS A 51 3.55 8.95 -9.16
N ARG A 52 2.31 8.99 -9.70
CA ARG A 52 1.51 7.80 -9.99
C ARG A 52 2.25 6.90 -10.98
N GLY A 53 2.98 5.91 -10.46
CA GLY A 53 3.54 4.80 -11.22
C GLY A 53 2.67 3.53 -11.20
N TYR A 54 1.52 3.57 -10.53
CA TYR A 54 0.54 2.50 -10.50
C TYR A 54 -0.82 3.08 -10.89
N ASP A 55 -1.12 3.05 -12.18
CA ASP A 55 -2.45 3.37 -12.66
C ASP A 55 -3.35 2.16 -12.39
N ALA A 56 -3.94 2.13 -11.18
CA ALA A 56 -4.91 1.12 -10.78
C ALA A 56 -6.12 1.09 -11.73
N LYS A 57 -6.40 2.20 -12.43
CA LYS A 57 -7.45 2.27 -13.45
C LYS A 57 -7.03 1.50 -14.71
N GLN A 58 -5.80 1.65 -15.20
CA GLN A 58 -5.26 0.80 -16.27
C GLN A 58 -5.20 -0.68 -15.86
N ALA A 59 -4.74 -0.99 -14.65
CA ALA A 59 -4.70 -2.37 -14.17
C ALA A 59 -6.11 -2.98 -14.08
N LEU A 60 -7.10 -2.20 -13.65
CA LEU A 60 -8.50 -2.63 -13.59
C LEU A 60 -9.12 -2.73 -15.00
N GLU A 61 -8.83 -1.79 -15.90
CA GLU A 61 -9.25 -1.84 -17.31
C GLU A 61 -8.63 -3.04 -18.06
N MET A 62 -7.38 -3.41 -17.77
CA MET A 62 -6.74 -4.62 -18.29
C MET A 62 -7.33 -5.91 -17.72
N LEU A 63 -7.81 -5.89 -16.48
CA LEU A 63 -8.48 -7.03 -15.83
C LEU A 63 -9.94 -7.18 -16.30
N VAL A 64 -10.65 -6.08 -16.52
CA VAL A 64 -12.07 -6.06 -16.88
C VAL A 64 -12.29 -6.08 -18.40
N GLY A 65 -11.35 -5.55 -19.19
CA GLY A 65 -11.39 -5.47 -20.65
C GLY A 65 -10.98 -6.75 -21.40
N LYS A 66 -10.61 -7.82 -20.70
CA LYS A 66 -10.53 -9.18 -21.27
C LYS A 66 -11.90 -9.87 -21.15
N ARG A 67 -12.87 -9.47 -21.97
CA ARG A 67 -14.04 -10.27 -22.31
C ARG A 67 -14.27 -10.20 -23.81
#